data_AF-A0A355EYI8-F1
#
_entry.id   AF-A0A355EYI8-F1
#
_cell.length_a   1.000
_cell.length_b   1.000
_cell.length_c   1.000
_cell.angle_alpha   90.00
_cell.angle_beta   90.00
_cell.angle_gamma   90.00
#
_symmetry.space_group_name_H-M   'P 1'
#
loop_
_entity.id
_entity.type
_entity.pdbx_description
1 polymer ?
#
loop_
_entity_poly.entity_id
_entity_poly.type
_entity_poly.pdbx_seq_one_letter_code
_entity_poly.pdbx_strand_id
1 'polypeptide(L)'
;MSVRFGEFTLDLEASRLTGPEGEVRLRPQAFRMLEVLVQSAPRILSQEELLDQVWGVEHLSPASVKQAISEVRQALGDDPGHPRIIETV
;
A
#
# COMPACT_ATOMS: atom_id res chain seq x y z
N MET A 1 -12.81 1.66 -10.81
CA MET A 1 -13.26 1.10 -9.52
C MET A 1 -12.53 1.85 -8.42
N SER A 2 -13.27 2.36 -7.42
CA SER A 2 -12.70 3.07 -6.28
C SER A 2 -12.98 2.34 -4.96
N VAL A 3 -12.01 2.26 -4.08
CA VAL A 3 -12.13 1.67 -2.73
C VAL A 3 -11.86 2.74 -1.68
N ARG A 4 -12.69 2.78 -0.63
CA ARG A 4 -12.54 3.73 0.47
C ARG A 4 -12.12 3.01 1.75
N PHE A 5 -11.13 3.55 2.44
CA PHE A 5 -10.64 3.05 3.73
C PHE A 5 -10.19 4.25 4.58
N GLY A 6 -10.66 4.29 5.84
CA GLY A 6 -10.49 5.49 6.67
C GLY A 6 -11.00 6.76 5.97
N GLU A 7 -10.13 7.75 5.86
CA GLU A 7 -10.38 9.03 5.17
C GLU A 7 -9.83 9.06 3.73
N PHE A 8 -9.35 7.92 3.23
CA PHE A 8 -8.73 7.80 1.92
C PHE A 8 -9.64 7.10 0.92
N THR A 9 -9.53 7.52 -0.34
CA THR A 9 -10.16 6.89 -1.49
C THR A 9 -9.08 6.54 -2.50
N LEU A 10 -8.98 5.26 -2.84
CA LEU A 10 -8.08 4.72 -3.85
C LEU A 10 -8.87 4.41 -5.11
N ASP A 11 -8.59 5.14 -6.18
CA ASP A 11 -9.12 4.90 -7.53
C ASP A 11 -8.12 4.04 -8.30
N LEU A 12 -8.50 2.79 -8.55
CA LEU A 12 -7.66 1.79 -9.21
C LEU A 12 -7.54 2.05 -10.71
N GLU A 13 -8.59 2.58 -11.34
CA GLU A 13 -8.60 2.85 -12.78
C GLU A 13 -7.76 4.08 -13.10
N ALA A 14 -7.89 5.13 -12.29
CA ALA A 14 -7.13 6.35 -12.48
C ALA A 14 -5.76 6.33 -11.79
N SER A 15 -5.41 5.25 -11.08
CA SER A 15 -4.19 5.11 -10.28
C SER A 15 -3.97 6.31 -9.34
N ARG A 16 -5.02 6.69 -8.60
CA ARG A 16 -5.05 7.90 -7.79
C ARG A 16 -5.48 7.63 -6.36
N LEU A 17 -4.69 8.13 -5.41
CA LEU A 17 -5.04 8.16 -3.99
C LEU A 17 -5.49 9.57 -3.63
N THR A 18 -6.64 9.69 -2.98
CA THR A 18 -7.17 10.95 -2.45
C THR A 18 -7.34 10.82 -0.94
N GLY A 19 -6.77 11.75 -0.18
CA GLY A 19 -6.91 11.85 1.26
C GLY A 19 -7.70 13.11 1.68
N PRO A 20 -7.70 13.45 2.98
CA PRO A 20 -8.47 14.58 3.50
C PRO A 20 -8.01 15.94 2.95
N GLU A 21 -6.74 16.08 2.58
CA GLU A 21 -6.16 17.31 2.01
C GLU A 21 -6.12 17.34 0.47
N GLY A 22 -6.68 16.31 -0.19
CA GLY A 22 -6.71 16.18 -1.65
C GLY A 22 -5.87 15.03 -2.18
N GLU A 23 -5.32 15.19 -3.39
CA GLU A 23 -4.58 14.11 -4.07
C GLU A 23 -3.24 13.82 -3.37
N VAL A 24 -3.02 12.55 -3.02
CA VAL A 24 -1.80 12.05 -2.39
C VAL A 24 -0.99 11.30 -3.43
N ARG A 25 0.22 11.79 -3.71
CA ARG A 25 1.10 11.19 -4.71
C ARG A 25 1.94 10.07 -4.10
N LEU A 26 1.88 8.90 -4.73
CA LEU A 26 2.71 7.75 -4.42
C LEU A 26 3.59 7.40 -5.62
N ARG A 27 4.76 6.83 -5.35
CA ARG A 27 5.57 6.19 -6.40
C ARG A 27 4.83 4.95 -6.92
N PRO A 28 5.05 4.53 -8.18
CA PRO A 28 4.31 3.41 -8.77
C PRO A 28 4.31 2.12 -7.93
N GLN A 29 5.45 1.76 -7.34
CA GLN A 29 5.59 0.57 -6.51
C GLN A 29 4.82 0.69 -5.18
N ALA A 30 4.84 1.86 -4.55
CA ALA A 30 4.08 2.12 -3.33
C ALA A 30 2.56 2.15 -3.62
N PHE A 31 2.15 2.72 -4.75
CA PHE A 31 0.76 2.66 -5.19
C PHE A 31 0.31 1.21 -5.42
N ARG A 32 1.12 0.42 -6.14
CA ARG A 32 0.81 -0.99 -6.40
C ARG A 32 0.78 -1.82 -5.10
N MET A 33 1.68 -1.54 -4.16
CA MET A 33 1.66 -2.13 -2.82
C MET A 33 0.32 -1.84 -2.11
N LEU A 34 -0.11 -0.58 -2.11
CA LEU A 34 -1.38 -0.20 -1.50
C LEU A 34 -2.58 -0.87 -2.19
N GLU A 35 -2.58 -0.94 -3.52
CA GLU A 35 -3.60 -1.66 -4.28
C GLU A 35 -3.69 -3.14 -3.88
N VAL A 36 -2.55 -3.84 -3.82
CA VAL A 36 -2.49 -5.25 -3.42
C VAL A 36 -3.04 -5.47 -2.01
N LEU A 37 -2.66 -4.60 -1.06
CA LEU A 37 -3.16 -4.65 0.31
C LEU A 37 -4.67 -4.44 0.38
N VAL A 38 -5.19 -3.43 -0.32
CA VAL A 38 -6.61 -3.08 -0.33
C VAL A 38 -7.45 -4.18 -0.99
N GLN A 39 -6.97 -4.77 -2.09
CA GLN A 39 -7.66 -5.86 -2.78
C GLN A 39 -7.64 -7.17 -1.99
N SER A 40 -6.60 -7.39 -1.18
CA SER A 40 -6.45 -8.62 -0.38
C SER A 40 -7.06 -8.51 1.01
N ALA A 41 -7.36 -7.31 1.50
CA ALA A 41 -7.92 -7.10 2.83
C ALA A 41 -9.24 -7.89 3.03
N PRO A 42 -9.45 -8.54 4.19
CA PRO A 42 -8.65 -8.47 5.42
C PRO A 42 -7.58 -9.58 5.56
N ARG A 43 -7.15 -10.22 4.46
CA ARG A 43 -6.18 -11.32 4.49
C ARG A 43 -4.77 -10.84 4.85
N ILE A 44 -4.07 -11.60 5.68
CA ILE A 44 -2.64 -11.41 5.93
C ILE A 44 -1.86 -11.85 4.69
N LEU A 45 -0.94 -11.00 4.22
CA LEU A 45 -0.04 -11.30 3.12
C LEU A 45 1.36 -11.52 3.63
N SER A 46 2.00 -12.60 3.18
CA SER A 46 3.42 -12.81 3.44
C SER A 46 4.29 -11.83 2.65
N GLN A 47 5.53 -11.67 3.10
CA GLN A 47 6.50 -10.84 2.38
C GLN A 47 6.76 -11.36 0.95
N GLU A 48 6.75 -12.68 0.76
CA GLU A 48 6.93 -13.32 -0.55
C GLU A 48 5.73 -13.04 -1.48
N GLU A 49 4.51 -13.11 -0.96
CA GLU A 49 3.30 -12.77 -1.72
C GLU A 49 3.30 -11.30 -2.13
N LEU A 50 3.75 -10.40 -1.25
CA LEU A 50 3.87 -8.97 -1.56
C LEU A 50 4.94 -8.72 -2.63
N LEU A 51 6.07 -9.43 -2.57
CA LEU A 51 7.11 -9.34 -3.61
C LEU A 51 6.58 -9.76 -4.97
N ASP A 52 5.91 -10.92 -5.01
CA ASP A 52 5.36 -11.48 -6.25
C ASP A 52 4.27 -10.59 -6.84
N GLN A 53 3.29 -10.15 -6.05
CA GLN A 53 2.15 -9.37 -6.57
C GLN A 53 2.50 -7.94 -6.99
N VAL A 54 3.50 -7.32 -6.36
CA VAL A 54 3.87 -5.92 -6.64
C VAL A 54 4.93 -5.83 -7.74
N TRP A 55 5.82 -6.83 -7.84
CA TRP A 55 6.94 -6.76 -8.79
C TRP A 55 7.08 -7.95 -9.74
N GLY A 56 6.51 -9.13 -9.44
CA GLY A 56 6.49 -10.29 -10.34
C GLY A 56 7.85 -10.84 -10.76
N VAL A 57 8.91 -10.63 -9.96
CA VAL A 57 10.29 -11.03 -10.31
C VAL A 57 11.05 -11.67 -9.15
N GLU A 58 11.86 -12.66 -9.47
CA GLU A 58 12.62 -13.48 -8.50
C GLU A 58 13.80 -12.77 -7.80
N HIS A 59 14.13 -11.52 -8.14
CA HIS A 59 15.40 -10.88 -7.73
C HIS A 59 15.25 -9.62 -6.85
N LEU A 60 14.08 -9.36 -6.29
CA LEU A 60 13.90 -8.21 -5.40
C LEU A 60 14.17 -8.56 -3.95
N SER A 61 14.87 -7.65 -3.29
CA SER A 61 15.20 -7.83 -1.89
C SER A 61 13.97 -7.64 -1.00
N PRO A 62 13.91 -8.33 0.15
CA PRO A 62 12.96 -8.06 1.23
C PRO A 62 12.90 -6.58 1.64
N ALA A 63 13.99 -5.83 1.48
CA ALA A 63 14.03 -4.41 1.80
C ALA A 63 13.09 -3.58 0.90
N SER A 64 12.81 -4.02 -0.33
CA SER A 64 11.89 -3.35 -1.25
C SER A 64 10.46 -3.32 -0.71
N VAL A 65 10.00 -4.42 -0.09
CA VAL A 65 8.70 -4.47 0.59
C VAL A 65 8.65 -3.47 1.72
N LYS A 66 9.67 -3.48 2.59
CA LYS A 66 9.74 -2.57 3.74
C LYS A 66 9.71 -1.10 3.31
N GLN A 67 10.44 -0.76 2.25
CA GLN A 67 10.45 0.59 1.69
C GLN A 67 9.07 0.99 1.13
N ALA A 68 8.45 0.12 0.32
CA ALA A 68 7.12 0.40 -0.23
C ALA A 68 6.07 0.57 0.87
N ILE A 69 6.07 -0.31 1.89
CA ILE A 69 5.18 -0.18 3.06
C ILE A 69 5.43 1.12 3.82
N SER A 70 6.69 1.50 4.04
CA SER A 70 7.04 2.76 4.71
C SER A 70 6.51 3.98 3.96
N GLU A 71 6.61 3.98 2.63
CA GLU A 71 6.12 5.08 1.80
C GLU A 71 4.60 5.17 1.79
N VAL A 72 3.92 4.02 1.73
CA VAL A 72 2.46 3.98 1.86
C VAL A 72 2.05 4.51 3.24
N ARG A 73 2.68 4.04 4.32
CA ARG A 73 2.40 4.53 5.67
C ARG A 73 2.60 6.04 5.79
N GLN A 74 3.71 6.56 5.27
CA GLN A 74 3.99 8.00 5.28
C GLN A 74 2.92 8.80 4.53
N ALA A 75 2.51 8.33 3.35
CA ALA A 75 1.47 8.97 2.56
C ALA A 75 0.09 8.95 3.23
N LEU A 76 -0.18 7.91 4.03
CA LEU A 76 -1.42 7.76 4.78
C LEU A 76 -1.38 8.39 6.18
N GLY A 77 -0.22 8.89 6.62
CA GLY A 77 -0.03 9.35 8.00
C GLY A 77 -0.17 8.22 9.04
N ASP A 78 0.12 6.99 8.66
CA ASP A 78 -0.06 5.79 9.49
C ASP A 78 1.22 5.47 10.28
N ASP A 79 1.16 5.62 11.60
CA ASP A 79 2.29 5.37 12.51
C ASP A 79 2.52 3.86 12.67
N PRO A 80 3.71 3.31 12.35
CA PRO A 80 4.00 1.90 12.58
C PRO A 80 3.97 1.48 14.07
N GLY A 81 4.14 2.42 15.02
CA GLY A 81 3.99 2.15 16.45
C GLY A 81 2.53 2.05 16.91
N HIS A 82 1.61 2.66 16.17
CA HIS A 82 0.18 2.66 16.45
C HIS A 82 -0.62 2.52 15.13
N PRO A 83 -0.49 1.38 14.43
CA PRO A 83 -1.04 1.23 13.09
C PRO A 83 -2.56 1.32 13.12
N ARG A 84 -3.14 2.13 12.23
CA ARG A 84 -4.58 2.27 12.03
C ARG A 84 -5.04 1.71 10.68
N ILE A 85 -4.14 1.68 9.70
CA ILE A 85 -4.46 1.25 8.33
C ILE A 85 -3.68 0.00 7.93
N ILE A 86 -2.35 0.02 8.08
CA ILE A 86 -1.52 -1.14 7.73
C ILE A 86 -1.06 -1.80 9.04
N GLU A 87 -1.43 -3.05 9.25
CA GLU A 87 -0.90 -3.84 10.36
C GLU A 87 0.20 -4.79 9.86
N THR A 88 1.25 -4.97 10.66
CA THR A 88 2.33 -5.92 10.39
C THR A 88 2.41 -6.91 11.55
N VAL A 89 2.23 -8.20 11.26
CA VAL A 89 2.23 -9.32 12.22
C VAL A 89 3.53 -10.12 12.20
#